data_AF-W1Y8G7-F1
#
_entry.id   AF-W1Y8G7-F1
#
_cell.length_a   1.000
_cell.length_b   1.000
_cell.length_c   1.000
_cell.angle_alpha   90.00
_cell.angle_beta   90.00
_cell.angle_gamma   90.00
#
_symmetry.space_group_name_H-M   'P 1'
#
loop_
_entity.id
_entity.type
_entity.pdbx_description
1 polymer ?
#
loop_
_entity_poly.entity_id
_entity_poly.type
_entity_poly.pdbx_seq_one_letter_code
_entity_poly.pdbx_strand_id
1 'polypeptide(L)'
;AFVRPDNSTKELFLSEKNINNYLRKYTTNKKAFSSEFYNEKEVVKFYTHGFFIGNEKVYELYSNGYRKGLRKVDHLENEIDQLIESSTNFLQNMLLDNGKYIYGYF
;
A
#
# COMPACT_ATOMS: atom_id res chain seq x y z
N ALA A 1 -13.54 -13.73 -12.85
CA ALA A 1 -12.08 -13.70 -12.67
C ALA A 1 -11.38 -13.48 -14.02
N PHE A 2 -10.22 -12.83 -14.05
CA PHE A 2 -9.47 -12.58 -15.30
C PHE A 2 -8.73 -13.81 -15.81
N VAL A 3 -8.21 -14.64 -14.91
CA VAL A 3 -7.71 -15.97 -15.24
C VAL A 3 -8.81 -16.97 -14.85
N ARG A 4 -9.14 -17.89 -15.75
CA ARG A 4 -10.14 -18.93 -15.50
C ARG A 4 -9.76 -20.23 -16.22
N PRO A 5 -10.20 -21.39 -15.72
CA PRO A 5 -9.99 -22.65 -16.43
C PRO A 5 -10.79 -22.69 -17.73
N ASP A 6 -10.20 -23.28 -18.76
CA ASP A 6 -10.93 -23.68 -19.95
C ASP A 6 -11.96 -24.76 -19.60
N ASN A 7 -13.11 -24.72 -20.27
CA ASN A 7 -14.18 -25.66 -19.96
C ASN A 7 -13.82 -27.10 -20.35
N SER A 8 -13.02 -27.25 -21.40
CA SER A 8 -12.63 -28.52 -22.01
C SER A 8 -11.29 -29.01 -21.46
N THR A 9 -10.24 -28.19 -21.55
CA THR A 9 -8.87 -28.62 -21.15
C THR A 9 -8.59 -28.46 -19.66
N LYS A 10 -9.42 -27.67 -18.95
CA LYS A 10 -9.21 -27.22 -17.56
C LYS A 10 -7.95 -26.39 -17.33
N GLU A 11 -7.19 -26.07 -18.38
CA GLU A 11 -6.02 -25.22 -18.31
C GLU A 11 -6.42 -23.77 -18.04
N LEU A 12 -5.60 -23.07 -17.25
CA LEU A 12 -5.86 -21.67 -16.93
C LEU A 12 -5.52 -20.79 -18.13
N PHE A 13 -6.48 -19.97 -18.54
CA PHE A 13 -6.28 -18.98 -19.59
C PHE A 13 -6.72 -17.59 -19.17
N LEU A 14 -6.15 -16.59 -19.84
CA LEU A 14 -6.51 -15.19 -19.66
C LEU A 14 -7.78 -14.87 -20.46
N SER A 15 -8.87 -14.53 -19.77
CA SER A 15 -10.15 -14.22 -20.41
C SER A 15 -10.22 -12.77 -20.85
N GLU A 16 -9.93 -12.50 -22.12
CA GLU A 16 -10.07 -11.17 -22.73
C GLU A 16 -11.46 -10.57 -22.55
N LYS A 17 -12.51 -11.40 -22.71
CA LYS A 17 -13.90 -10.99 -22.47
C LYS A 17 -14.09 -10.40 -21.07
N ASN A 18 -13.54 -11.04 -20.04
CA ASN A 18 -13.69 -10.56 -18.66
C ASN A 18 -12.86 -9.28 -18.43
N ILE A 19 -11.66 -9.20 -19.00
CA ILE A 19 -10.80 -8.01 -18.93
C ILE A 19 -11.49 -6.82 -19.60
N ASN A 20 -11.96 -6.98 -20.84
CA ASN A 20 -12.62 -5.91 -21.59
C ASN A 20 -13.92 -5.44 -20.92
N ASN A 21 -14.70 -6.36 -20.35
CA ASN A 21 -15.87 -5.99 -19.57
C ASN A 21 -15.52 -5.16 -18.34
N TYR A 22 -14.45 -5.53 -17.63
CA TYR A 22 -13.97 -4.76 -16.49
C TYR A 22 -13.46 -3.37 -16.91
N LEU A 23 -12.62 -3.30 -17.94
CA LEU A 23 -12.08 -2.03 -18.46
C LEU A 23 -13.20 -1.06 -18.84
N ARG A 24 -14.21 -1.55 -19.57
CA ARG A 24 -15.37 -0.73 -19.97
C ARG A 24 -16.19 -0.23 -18.78
N LYS A 25 -16.31 -1.01 -17.71
CA LYS A 25 -17.18 -0.69 -16.57
C LYS A 25 -16.50 0.17 -15.50
N TYR A 26 -15.20 0.00 -15.30
CA TYR A 26 -14.48 0.55 -14.14
C TYR A 26 -13.33 1.48 -14.52
N THR A 27 -13.07 1.72 -15.81
CA THR A 27 -12.00 2.60 -16.27
C THR A 27 -12.49 3.49 -17.41
N THR A 28 -11.74 4.54 -17.74
CA THR A 28 -11.98 5.40 -18.91
C THR A 28 -11.30 4.87 -20.19
N ASN A 29 -10.74 3.65 -20.15
CA ASN A 29 -10.01 3.09 -21.27
C ASN A 29 -10.95 2.77 -22.45
N LYS A 30 -10.70 3.40 -23.59
CA LYS A 30 -11.49 3.23 -24.83
C LYS A 30 -10.97 2.10 -25.72
N LYS A 31 -9.76 1.59 -25.47
CA LYS A 31 -9.15 0.53 -26.29
C LYS A 31 -9.44 -0.83 -25.67
N ALA A 32 -9.93 -1.75 -26.50
CA ALA A 32 -10.07 -3.14 -26.11
C ALA A 32 -8.69 -3.77 -25.91
N PHE A 33 -8.56 -4.53 -24.83
CA PHE A 33 -7.46 -5.45 -24.60
C PHE A 33 -7.55 -6.63 -25.57
N SER A 34 -6.40 -7.00 -26.16
CA SER A 34 -6.20 -8.19 -26.99
C SER A 34 -4.83 -8.75 -26.63
N SER A 35 -4.77 -10.04 -26.28
CA SER A 35 -3.52 -10.74 -25.94
C SER A 35 -2.56 -10.78 -27.12
N GLU A 36 -3.07 -11.03 -28.34
CA GLU A 36 -2.30 -11.00 -29.58
C GLU A 36 -1.55 -9.68 -29.77
N PHE A 37 -2.19 -8.54 -29.48
CA PHE A 37 -1.53 -7.24 -29.59
C PHE A 37 -0.34 -7.08 -28.64
N TYR A 38 -0.33 -7.76 -27.48
CA TYR A 38 0.71 -7.63 -26.47
C TYR A 38 1.68 -8.81 -26.43
N ASN A 39 1.38 -9.91 -27.13
CA ASN A 39 2.31 -11.04 -27.25
C ASN A 39 3.63 -10.57 -27.85
N GLU A 40 4.73 -11.03 -27.27
CA GLU A 40 6.10 -10.72 -27.69
C GLU A 40 6.50 -9.23 -27.60
N LYS A 41 5.62 -8.37 -27.07
CA LYS A 41 5.96 -6.98 -26.81
C LYS A 41 6.69 -6.82 -25.50
N GLU A 42 7.73 -6.01 -25.53
CA GLU A 42 8.38 -5.55 -24.32
C GLU A 42 7.45 -4.58 -23.57
N VAL A 43 7.15 -4.90 -22.32
CA VAL A 43 6.33 -4.07 -21.45
C VAL A 43 7.18 -3.45 -20.36
N VAL A 44 7.21 -2.12 -20.33
CA VAL A 44 7.85 -1.37 -19.25
C VAL A 44 6.90 -1.29 -18.07
N LYS A 45 7.35 -1.79 -16.92
CA LYS A 45 6.60 -1.71 -15.67
C LYS A 45 7.11 -0.52 -14.86
N PHE A 46 6.17 0.35 -14.47
CA PHE A 46 6.46 1.45 -13.56
C PHE A 46 6.13 1.03 -12.13
N TYR A 47 7.03 1.31 -11.21
CA TYR A 47 6.85 1.09 -9.79
C TYR A 47 6.96 2.40 -9.05
N THR A 48 6.10 2.58 -8.05
CA THR A 48 6.14 3.75 -7.17
C THR A 48 6.99 3.44 -5.95
N HIS A 49 7.94 4.31 -5.63
CA HIS A 49 8.65 4.30 -4.35
C HIS A 49 7.98 5.28 -3.39
N GLY A 50 7.78 4.84 -2.15
CA GLY A 50 7.22 5.67 -1.09
C GLY A 50 8.32 6.07 -0.11
N PHE A 51 8.23 7.29 0.39
CA PHE A 51 9.13 7.80 1.43
C PHE A 51 8.30 8.43 2.55
N PHE A 52 8.75 8.24 3.79
CA PHE A 52 8.24 8.93 4.96
C PHE A 52 9.33 9.86 5.51
N ILE A 53 8.97 11.09 5.84
CA ILE A 53 9.88 12.08 6.40
C ILE A 53 9.44 12.35 7.83
N GLY A 54 10.34 12.11 8.79
CA GLY A 54 10.08 12.31 10.21
C GLY A 54 11.38 12.33 11.01
N ASN A 55 11.42 13.10 12.10
CA ASN A 55 12.60 13.25 12.95
C ASN A 55 13.87 13.61 12.14
N GLU A 56 13.72 14.54 11.18
CA GLU A 56 14.79 14.99 10.27
C GLU A 56 15.42 13.88 9.40
N LYS A 57 14.76 12.72 9.31
CA LYS A 57 15.21 11.56 8.54
C LYS A 57 14.21 11.21 7.44
N VAL A 58 14.73 10.61 6.37
CA VAL A 58 13.94 10.06 5.26
C VAL A 58 13.99 8.54 5.32
N TYR A 59 12.82 7.91 5.35
CA TYR A 59 12.67 6.47 5.43
C TYR A 59 12.02 5.94 4.17
N GLU A 60 12.65 4.97 3.53
CA GLU A 60 12.05 4.25 2.40
C GLU A 60 10.94 3.32 2.90
N LEU A 61 9.82 3.29 2.17
CA LEU A 61 8.69 2.42 2.44
C LEU A 61 8.74 1.17 1.56
N TYR A 62 8.12 0.08 2.01
CA TYR A 62 7.88 -1.07 1.14
C TYR A 62 7.05 -0.64 -0.09
N SER A 63 7.50 -1.01 -1.28
CA SER A 63 6.90 -0.60 -2.56
C SER A 63 5.80 -1.55 -3.06
N ASN A 64 5.73 -2.78 -2.52
CA ASN A 64 4.85 -3.84 -2.99
C ASN A 64 4.39 -4.80 -1.87
N GLY A 65 3.48 -5.70 -2.22
CA GLY A 65 2.94 -6.74 -1.32
C GLY A 65 2.05 -6.18 -0.20
N TYR A 66 1.77 -7.03 0.80
CA TYR A 66 0.92 -6.68 1.96
C TYR A 66 1.54 -5.62 2.88
N ARG A 67 2.85 -5.36 2.75
CA ARG A 67 3.55 -4.35 3.53
C ARG A 67 3.62 -3.00 2.82
N LYS A 68 3.06 -2.87 1.61
CA LYS A 68 3.14 -1.64 0.82
C LYS A 68 2.72 -0.42 1.64
N GLY A 69 3.59 0.59 1.68
CA GLY A 69 3.36 1.83 2.43
C GLY A 69 3.78 1.79 3.90
N LEU A 70 4.21 0.64 4.42
CA LEU A 70 4.81 0.55 5.76
C LEU A 70 6.29 0.92 5.70
N ARG A 71 6.78 1.55 6.78
CA ARG A 71 8.19 1.83 6.96
C ARG A 71 8.96 0.54 7.19
N LYS A 72 10.15 0.44 6.60
CA LYS A 72 11.10 -0.64 6.88
C LYS A 72 11.71 -0.40 8.26
N VAL A 73 11.60 -1.37 9.14
CA VAL A 73 12.08 -1.32 10.53
C VAL A 73 12.87 -2.60 10.80
N ASP A 74 14.13 -2.44 11.15
CA ASP A 74 15.01 -3.57 11.49
C ASP A 74 14.95 -3.91 12.98
N HIS A 75 14.76 -2.89 13.82
CA HIS A 75 14.74 -2.98 15.29
C HIS A 75 13.43 -2.43 15.84
N LEU A 76 12.44 -3.30 16.04
CA LEU A 76 11.10 -2.91 16.49
C LEU A 76 11.12 -2.36 17.93
N GLU A 77 12.01 -2.88 18.78
CA GLU A 77 12.22 -2.47 20.16
C GLU A 77 12.47 -0.95 20.27
N ASN A 78 13.34 -0.41 19.41
CA ASN A 78 13.66 1.02 19.41
C ASN A 78 12.45 1.88 19.02
N GLU A 79 11.58 1.37 18.15
CA GLU A 79 10.35 2.07 17.74
C GLU A 79 9.32 2.08 18.88
N ILE A 80 9.24 0.99 19.63
CA ILE A 80 8.36 0.88 20.81
C ILE A 80 8.86 1.84 21.89
N ASP A 81 10.17 1.87 22.16
CA ASP A 81 10.75 2.77 23.16
C ASP A 81 10.50 4.23 22.79
N GLN A 82 10.72 4.62 21.53
CA GLN A 82 10.40 5.98 21.05
C GLN A 82 8.91 6.31 21.17
N LEU A 83 8.02 5.35 20.88
CA LEU A 83 6.58 5.53 21.04
C LEU A 83 6.21 5.76 22.50
N ILE A 84 6.76 4.96 23.42
CA ILE A 84 6.52 5.09 24.87
C ILE A 84 7.03 6.43 25.38
N GLU A 85 8.25 6.83 25.02
CA GLU A 85 8.86 8.09 25.46
C GLU A 85 8.07 9.29 24.95
N SER A 86 7.78 9.35 23.64
CA SER A 86 7.02 10.45 23.04
C SER A 86 5.59 10.55 23.60
N SER A 87 4.92 9.40 23.81
CA SER A 87 3.59 9.36 24.41
C SER A 87 3.62 9.85 25.86
N THR A 88 4.59 9.39 26.65
CA THR A 88 4.75 9.83 28.04
C THR A 88 4.99 11.33 28.14
N ASN A 89 5.88 11.87 27.30
CA ASN A 89 6.15 13.31 27.23
C ASN A 89 4.90 14.11 26.87
N PHE A 90 4.12 13.64 25.88
CA PHE A 90 2.85 14.26 25.51
C PHE A 90 1.84 14.24 26.68
N LEU A 91 1.70 13.10 27.36
CA LEU A 91 0.80 12.93 28.51
C LEU A 91 1.20 13.82 29.69
N GLN A 92 2.50 13.95 29.96
CA GLN A 92 3.03 14.83 31.01
C GLN A 92 2.63 16.29 30.76
N ASN A 93 2.70 16.74 29.51
CA ASN A 93 2.32 18.11 29.14
C ASN A 93 0.81 18.38 29.24
N MET A 94 -0.02 17.36 29.48
CA MET A 94 -1.44 17.52 29.77
C MET A 94 -1.77 17.53 31.27
N LEU A 95 -0.75 17.48 32.14
CA LEU A 95 -0.92 17.66 33.58
C LEU A 95 -0.85 19.14 33.95
N LEU A 96 -1.81 19.59 34.76
CA LEU A 96 -1.77 20.89 35.42
C LEU A 96 -0.84 20.85 36.63
N ASP A 97 -0.38 22.02 37.10
CA ASP A 97 0.49 22.16 38.28
C ASP A 97 -0.11 21.53 39.55
N ASN A 98 -1.44 21.42 39.63
CA ASN A 98 -2.13 20.76 40.74
C ASN A 98 -2.28 19.24 40.57
N GLY A 99 -1.59 18.64 39.59
CA GLY A 99 -1.62 17.21 39.28
C GLY A 99 -2.87 16.75 38.55
N LYS A 100 -3.81 17.65 38.22
CA LYS A 100 -5.01 17.29 37.44
C LYS A 100 -4.65 17.10 35.98
N TYR A 101 -5.02 15.94 35.44
CA TYR A 101 -4.87 15.63 34.02
C TYR A 101 -6.01 16.22 33.18
N ILE A 102 -5.66 16.88 32.07
CA ILE A 102 -6.61 17.39 31.08
C ILE A 102 -6.80 16.33 29.99
N TYR A 103 -7.98 15.72 29.96
CA TYR A 103 -8.36 14.76 28.92
C TYR A 103 -9.39 15.38 27.96
N GLY A 104 -9.21 15.19 26.64
CA GLY A 104 -10.25 15.45 25.65
C GLY A 104 -10.21 16.78 24.90
N TYR A 105 -9.07 17.48 24.84
CA TYR A 105 -8.87 18.55 23.85
C TYR A 105 -8.21 17.95 22.60
N PHE A 106 -8.95 17.94 21.49
CA PHE A 106 -8.48 17.59 20.14
C PHE A 106 -8.55 18.83 19.26
#